data_AF-A0A0C3Q8Q4-F1
#
_entry.id   AF-A0A0C3Q8Q4-F1
#
_cell.length_a   1.000
_cell.length_b   1.000
_cell.length_c   1.000
_cell.angle_alpha   90.00
_cell.angle_beta   90.00
_cell.angle_gamma   90.00
#
_symmetry.space_group_name_H-M   'P 1'
#
loop_
_entity.id
_entity.type
_entity.pdbx_description
1 polymer ?
#
loop_
_entity_poly.entity_id
_entity_poly.type
_entity_poly.pdbx_seq_one_letter_code
_entity_poly.pdbx_strand_id
1 'polypeptide(L)'
;WHALPRSGGYQYANRLPPRPYPYQHFDDLPQRIYLVLTQVRTGHCFSGEYYLRRVPSESPSCHCGHHLQTREHVFTECPAYRQERWIL
;
A
#
# COMPACT_ATOMS: atom_id res chain seq x y z
N TRP A 1 -16.29 -13.45 12.36
CA TRP A 1 -15.48 -12.37 11.77
C TRP A 1 -15.07 -12.79 10.37
N HIS A 2 -15.75 -12.27 9.34
CA HIS A 2 -15.51 -12.64 7.94
C HIS A 2 -14.65 -11.56 7.26
N ALA A 3 -13.88 -11.96 6.24
CA ALA A 3 -13.17 -11.02 5.38
C ALA A 3 -14.18 -10.03 4.79
N LEU A 4 -13.94 -8.73 5.01
CA LEU A 4 -14.84 -7.70 4.52
C LEU A 4 -14.75 -7.58 2.98
N PRO A 5 -15.84 -7.17 2.30
CA PRO A 5 -15.80 -6.84 0.88
C PRO A 5 -14.70 -5.81 0.55
N ARG A 6 -14.34 -5.68 -0.73
CA ARG A 6 -13.38 -4.67 -1.22
C ARG A 6 -13.95 -3.26 -1.06
N SER A 7 -13.94 -2.73 0.16
CA SER A 7 -14.37 -1.36 0.45
C SER A 7 -13.36 -0.67 1.37
N GLY A 8 -13.13 0.62 1.08
CA GLY A 8 -12.25 1.48 1.86
C GLY A 8 -10.75 1.28 1.62
N GLY A 9 -9.96 2.18 2.21
CA GLY A 9 -8.50 2.24 2.02
C GLY A 9 -7.73 1.02 2.57
N TYR A 10 -8.35 0.19 3.41
CA TYR A 10 -7.70 -0.98 4.03
C TYR A 10 -8.04 -2.29 3.31
N GLN A 11 -8.71 -2.25 2.15
CA GLN A 11 -9.16 -3.45 1.43
C GLN A 11 -8.08 -4.51 1.15
N TYR A 12 -6.80 -4.11 1.05
CA TYR A 12 -5.68 -5.02 0.88
C TYR A 12 -5.25 -5.70 2.19
N ALA A 13 -5.38 -5.02 3.34
CA ALA A 13 -5.11 -5.56 4.67
C ALA A 13 -6.29 -6.40 5.21
N ASN A 14 -7.53 -6.00 4.89
CA ASN A 14 -8.77 -6.61 5.38
C ASN A 14 -9.02 -8.06 4.87
N ARG A 15 -8.15 -8.60 4.01
CA ARG A 15 -8.22 -9.97 3.51
C ARG A 15 -7.57 -11.00 4.42
N LEU A 16 -6.73 -10.56 5.35
CA LEU A 16 -6.13 -11.46 6.31
C LEU A 16 -7.07 -11.64 7.50
N PRO A 17 -7.41 -12.87 7.88
CA PRO A 17 -8.14 -13.07 9.14
C PRO A 17 -7.32 -12.47 10.29
N PRO A 18 -7.99 -11.79 11.25
CA PRO A 18 -7.32 -11.21 12.39
C PRO A 18 -6.63 -12.32 13.19
N ARG A 19 -5.36 -12.12 13.51
CA ARG A 19 -4.56 -13.01 14.34
C ARG A 19 -3.79 -12.18 15.36
N PRO A 20 -3.59 -12.69 16.58
CA PRO A 20 -2.77 -12.02 17.59
C PRO A 20 -1.27 -12.05 17.26
N TYR A 21 -0.86 -12.85 16.27
CA TYR A 21 0.54 -13.01 15.86
C TYR A 21 0.68 -12.81 14.34
N PRO A 22 1.86 -12.35 13.86
CA PRO A 22 2.19 -12.33 12.44
C PRO A 22 2.03 -13.72 11.79
N TYR A 23 1.80 -13.75 10.48
CA TYR A 23 1.85 -15.00 9.73
C TYR A 23 3.31 -15.46 9.61
N GLN A 24 3.57 -16.77 9.58
CA GLN A 24 4.94 -17.32 9.50
C GLN A 24 5.78 -16.72 8.35
N HIS A 25 5.17 -16.41 7.21
CA HIS A 25 5.89 -15.76 6.10
C HIS A 25 6.38 -14.34 6.41
N PHE A 26 5.96 -13.73 7.53
CA PHE A 26 6.52 -12.49 8.06
C PHE A 26 7.72 -12.68 8.97
N ASP A 27 7.92 -13.87 9.54
CA ASP A 27 9.02 -14.13 10.46
C ASP A 27 10.36 -14.19 9.70
N ASP A 28 10.34 -14.69 8.48
CA ASP A 28 11.54 -14.81 7.61
C ASP A 28 11.81 -13.54 6.78
N LEU A 29 10.92 -12.54 6.83
CA LEU A 29 11.07 -11.33 6.03
C LEU A 29 12.13 -10.41 6.65
N PRO A 30 13.08 -9.87 5.85
CA PRO A 30 13.96 -8.81 6.34
C PRO A 30 13.11 -7.65 6.87
N GLN A 31 13.49 -7.09 8.02
CA GLN A 31 12.74 -6.03 8.71
C GLN A 31 12.31 -4.89 7.78
N ARG A 32 13.20 -4.48 6.87
CA ARG A 32 12.90 -3.42 5.88
C ARG A 32 11.67 -3.76 5.02
N ILE A 33 11.55 -5.03 4.59
CA ILE A 33 10.47 -5.48 3.72
C ILE A 33 9.17 -5.61 4.51
N TYR A 34 9.25 -6.13 5.75
CA TYR A 34 8.10 -6.17 6.67
C TYR A 34 7.48 -4.78 6.85
N LEU A 35 8.30 -3.76 7.10
CA LEU A 35 7.84 -2.39 7.32
C LEU A 35 7.17 -1.80 6.08
N VAL A 36 7.80 -1.95 4.90
CA VAL A 36 7.24 -1.47 3.63
C VAL A 36 5.91 -2.14 3.31
N LEU A 37 5.83 -3.47 3.44
CA LEU A 37 4.59 -4.23 3.21
C LEU A 37 3.48 -3.76 4.15
N THR A 38 3.81 -3.51 5.42
CA THR A 38 2.86 -3.02 6.41
C THR A 38 2.31 -1.65 6.01
N GLN A 39 3.18 -0.71 5.64
CA GLN A 39 2.80 0.64 5.19
C GLN A 39 1.92 0.59 3.94
N VAL A 40 2.29 -0.23 2.95
CA VAL A 40 1.53 -0.42 1.71
C VAL A 40 0.13 -0.97 1.98
N ARG A 41 0.04 -2.06 2.76
CA ARG A 41 -1.23 -2.76 3.02
C ARG A 41 -2.19 -1.90 3.83
N THR A 42 -1.65 -1.12 4.78
CA THR A 42 -2.44 -0.20 5.61
C THR A 42 -2.72 1.14 4.92
N GLY A 43 -2.07 1.44 3.79
CA GLY A 43 -2.18 2.76 3.16
C GLY A 43 -1.48 3.87 3.95
N HIS A 44 -0.62 3.52 4.90
CA HIS A 44 0.30 4.41 5.61
C HIS A 44 1.67 4.48 4.92
N CYS A 45 1.66 4.41 3.59
CA CYS A 45 2.85 4.58 2.75
C CYS A 45 2.85 5.99 2.15
N PHE A 46 4.03 6.43 1.70
CA PHE A 46 4.22 7.69 0.98
C PHE A 46 3.56 7.66 -0.40
N SER A 47 2.22 7.69 -0.40
CA SER A 47 1.36 7.68 -1.57
C SER A 47 0.52 8.95 -1.61
N GLY A 48 0.09 9.34 -2.80
CA GLY A 48 -0.84 10.45 -3.00
C GLY A 48 -2.13 10.31 -2.18
N GLU A 49 -2.66 9.10 -2.06
CA GLU A 49 -3.80 8.77 -1.18
C GLU A 49 -3.55 9.10 0.30
N TYR A 50 -2.33 8.90 0.79
CA TYR A 50 -1.93 9.25 2.15
C TYR A 50 -1.75 10.76 2.28
N TYR A 51 -1.08 11.39 1.31
CA TYR A 51 -0.75 12.82 1.32
C TYR A 51 -2.03 13.65 1.31
N LEU A 52 -2.99 13.30 0.45
CA LEU A 52 -4.31 13.94 0.41
C LEU A 52 -5.03 13.94 1.76
N ARG A 53 -4.83 12.88 2.58
CA ARG A 53 -5.53 12.70 3.87
C ARG A 53 -4.75 13.20 5.08
N ARG A 54 -3.42 13.16 5.03
CA ARG A 54 -2.54 13.35 6.19
C ARG A 54 -1.58 14.52 6.04
N VAL A 55 -1.28 14.94 4.81
CA VAL A 55 -0.34 16.00 4.48
C VAL A 55 -0.90 16.84 3.32
N PRO A 56 -2.04 17.54 3.51
CA PRO A 56 -2.76 18.21 2.41
C PRO A 56 -2.00 19.40 1.79
N SER A 57 -0.91 19.83 2.42
CA SER A 57 0.02 20.82 1.86
C SER A 57 0.89 20.27 0.73
N GLU A 58 1.04 18.95 0.63
CA GLU A 58 1.84 18.28 -0.38
C GLU A 58 0.98 17.82 -1.56
N SER A 59 1.57 17.79 -2.75
CA SER A 59 0.86 17.33 -3.94
C SER A 59 0.55 15.83 -3.84
N PRO A 60 -0.71 15.41 -4.07
CA PRO A 60 -1.06 13.99 -4.11
C PRO A 60 -0.76 13.36 -5.48
N SER A 61 -0.25 14.13 -6.45
CA SER A 61 0.00 13.66 -7.80
C SER A 61 1.20 12.72 -7.85
N CYS A 62 1.13 11.75 -8.78
CA CYS A 62 2.24 10.86 -9.04
C CYS A 62 3.30 11.55 -9.89
N HIS A 63 4.57 11.19 -9.67
CA HIS A 63 5.70 11.62 -10.49
C HIS A 63 5.57 11.28 -11.98
N CYS A 64 4.73 10.30 -12.33
CA CYS A 64 4.42 9.98 -13.73
C CYS A 64 3.45 10.99 -14.39
N GLY A 65 2.96 11.99 -13.66
CA GLY A 65 1.98 12.97 -14.11
C GLY A 65 0.52 12.60 -13.82
N HIS A 66 0.26 11.44 -13.21
CA HIS A 66 -1.11 11.06 -12.83
C HIS A 66 -1.61 11.92 -11.65
N HIS A 67 -2.82 12.46 -11.75
CA HIS A 67 -3.37 13.46 -10.83
C HIS A 67 -3.40 13.01 -9.35
N LEU A 68 -3.61 11.71 -9.09
CA LEU A 68 -3.64 11.12 -7.76
C LEU A 68 -2.86 9.81 -7.72
N GLN A 69 -1.76 9.76 -6.98
CA GLN A 69 -1.01 8.52 -6.79
C GLN A 69 -1.74 7.57 -5.83
N THR A 70 -2.59 6.70 -6.37
CA THR A 70 -3.20 5.60 -5.63
C THR A 70 -2.26 4.40 -5.55
N ARG A 71 -2.48 3.51 -4.58
CA ARG A 71 -1.75 2.23 -4.53
C ARG A 71 -2.01 1.39 -5.78
N GLU A 72 -3.26 1.29 -6.21
CA GLU A 72 -3.61 0.59 -7.45
C GLU A 72 -2.80 1.13 -8.62
N HIS A 73 -2.81 2.44 -8.82
CA HIS A 73 -1.99 3.09 -9.84
C HIS A 73 -0.52 2.68 -9.74
N VAL A 74 0.12 2.76 -8.56
CA VAL A 74 1.53 2.39 -8.37
C VAL A 74 1.78 0.90 -8.71
N PHE A 75 0.91 0.00 -8.26
CA PHE A 75 1.09 -1.45 -8.40
C PHE A 75 0.75 -1.99 -9.78
N THR A 76 -0.18 -1.38 -10.52
CA THR A 76 -0.72 -1.98 -11.76
C THR A 76 -0.38 -1.17 -13.01
N GLU A 77 -0.32 0.16 -12.91
CA GLU A 77 -0.40 1.05 -14.07
C GLU A 77 0.80 1.97 -14.21
N CYS A 78 1.37 2.44 -13.11
CA CYS A 78 2.30 3.57 -13.10
C CYS A 78 3.56 3.28 -13.91
N PRO A 79 3.82 4.05 -15.00
CA PRO A 79 4.98 3.82 -15.84
C PRO A 79 6.30 4.13 -15.12
N ALA A 80 6.28 5.03 -14.14
CA ALA A 80 7.45 5.39 -13.34
C ALA A 80 7.97 4.25 -12.47
N TYR A 81 7.14 3.24 -12.16
CA TYR A 81 7.51 2.08 -11.34
C TYR A 81 7.47 0.76 -12.13
N ARG A 82 7.50 0.83 -13.47
CA ARG A 82 7.35 -0.36 -14.32
C ARG A 82 8.47 -1.38 -14.09
N GLN A 83 9.69 -0.91 -13.84
CA GLN A 83 10.87 -1.77 -13.67
C GLN A 83 10.90 -2.42 -12.28
N GLU A 84 10.28 -1.81 -11.28
CA GLU A 84 10.28 -2.24 -9.89
C GLU A 84 9.02 -3.06 -9.55
N ARG A 85 7.99 -2.99 -10.40
CA ARG A 85 6.68 -3.64 -10.17
C ARG A 85 6.77 -5.15 -9.95
N TRP A 86 7.78 -5.83 -10.48
CA TRP A 86 7.93 -7.28 -10.26
C TRP A 86 8.32 -7.64 -8.83
N ILE A 87 8.82 -6.68 -8.04
CA ILE A 87 9.19 -6.86 -6.63
C ILE A 87 7.99 -6.57 -5.70
N LEU A 88 7.00 -5.83 -6.21
CA LEU A 88 5.85 -5.33 -5.47
C LEU A 88 4.65 -6.28 -5.52
#